data_AF-A0A1W1V4L4-F1
#
_entry.id   AF-A0A1W1V4L4-F1
#
_cell.length_a   1.000
_cell.length_b   1.000
_cell.length_c   1.000
_cell.angle_alpha   90.00
_cell.angle_beta   90.00
_cell.angle_gamma   90.00
#
_symmetry.space_group_name_H-M   'P 1'
#
loop_
_entity.id
_entity.type
_entity.pdbx_description
1 polymer ?
#
loop_
_entity_poly.entity_id
_entity_poly.type
_entity_poly.pdbx_seq_one_letter_code
_entity_poly.pdbx_strand_id
1 'polypeptide(L)' 'MLTKNQINHLLEERDRLFKAWQYAPEGDKNSIVMRISDIDEDLAFYQPEKKKVTRKFVKNNVNLILYD' A
#
# COMPACT_ATOMS: atom_id res chain seq x y z
N MET A 1 -4.90 -8.85 18.11
CA MET A 1 -5.76 -8.79 16.92
C MET A 1 -6.24 -7.35 16.76
N LEU A 2 -6.02 -6.73 15.60
CA LEU A 2 -6.66 -5.45 15.31
C LEU A 2 -8.18 -5.66 15.17
N THR A 3 -8.96 -4.82 15.84
CA THR A 3 -10.42 -4.78 15.78
C THR A 3 -10.89 -4.32 14.40
N LYS A 4 -12.14 -4.62 14.02
CA LYS A 4 -12.74 -4.10 12.76
C LYS A 4 -12.58 -2.58 12.61
N ASN A 5 -12.60 -1.85 13.72
CA ASN A 5 -12.38 -0.40 13.75
C ASN A 5 -10.95 -0.04 13.29
N GLN A 6 -9.95 -0.80 13.71
CA GLN A 6 -8.56 -0.58 13.31
C GLN A 6 -8.32 -0.87 11.82
N ILE A 7 -8.98 -1.91 11.26
CA ILE A 7 -8.94 -2.18 9.81
C ILE A 7 -9.56 -1.01 9.03
N ASN A 8 -10.70 -0.49 9.48
CA ASN A 8 -11.35 0.65 8.84
C ASN A 8 -10.46 1.90 8.91
N HIS A 9 -9.82 2.17 10.04
CA HIS A 9 -8.88 3.28 10.18
C HIS A 9 -7.70 3.17 9.22
N LEU A 10 -7.10 1.98 9.08
CA LEU A 10 -6.01 1.76 8.12
C LEU A 10 -6.46 2.00 6.67
N LEU A 11 -7.66 1.55 6.28
CA LEU A 11 -8.21 1.81 4.95
C LEU A 11 -8.45 3.30 4.71
N GLU A 12 -9.01 4.02 5.69
CA GLU A 12 -9.21 5.47 5.62
C GLU A 12 -7.89 6.24 5.55
N GLU A 13 -6.87 5.79 6.27
CA GLU A 13 -5.54 6.38 6.24
C GLU A 13 -4.85 6.15 4.90
N ARG A 14 -4.90 4.92 4.37
CA ARG A 14 -4.38 4.60 3.03
C ARG A 14 -5.01 5.48 1.95
N ASP A 15 -6.33 5.65 1.97
CA ASP A 15 -7.02 6.48 0.99
C ASP A 15 -6.67 7.98 1.15
N ARG A 16 -6.44 8.46 2.37
CA ARG A 16 -5.94 9.82 2.64
C ARG A 16 -4.53 10.03 2.09
N LEU A 17 -3.62 9.09 2.34
CA LEU A 17 -2.25 9.13 1.83
C LEU A 17 -2.22 9.05 0.31
N PHE A 18 -3.07 8.21 -0.30
CA PHE A 18 -3.17 8.13 -1.75
C PHE A 18 -3.61 9.47 -2.36
N LYS A 19 -4.61 10.14 -1.78
CA LYS A 19 -5.00 11.50 -2.19
C LYS A 19 -3.85 12.49 -2.00
N ALA A 20 -3.15 12.45 -0.87
CA ALA A 20 -2.00 13.32 -0.62
C ALA A 20 -0.90 13.11 -1.67
N TRP A 21 -0.60 11.86 -2.04
CA TRP A 21 0.39 11.51 -3.05
C TRP A 21 0.08 12.12 -4.43
N GLN A 22 -1.19 12.22 -4.81
CA GLN A 22 -1.60 12.82 -6.09
C GLN A 22 -1.24 14.30 -6.21
N TYR A 23 -1.18 15.02 -5.09
CA TYR A 23 -0.90 16.47 -5.05
C TYR A 23 0.47 16.81 -4.43
N ALA A 24 1.20 15.83 -3.90
CA ALA A 24 2.47 16.05 -3.23
C ALA A 24 3.61 16.41 -4.22
N PRO A 25 4.57 17.27 -3.82
CA PRO A 25 5.82 17.46 -4.54
C PRO A 25 6.59 16.16 -4.70
N GLU A 26 7.40 16.02 -5.77
CA GLU A 26 8.19 14.80 -6.03
C GLU A 26 9.09 14.38 -4.85
N GLY A 27 9.63 15.35 -4.10
CA GLY A 27 10.45 15.08 -2.91
C GLY A 27 9.71 14.32 -1.80
N ASP A 28 8.40 14.50 -1.69
CA ASP A 28 7.58 13.92 -0.61
C ASP A 28 6.89 12.62 -1.04
N LYS A 29 6.72 12.41 -2.35
CA LYS A 29 6.00 11.25 -2.90
C LYS A 29 6.55 9.91 -2.42
N ASN A 30 7.87 9.75 -2.34
CA ASN A 30 8.48 8.51 -1.87
C ASN A 30 8.13 8.23 -0.39
N SER A 31 8.12 9.26 0.45
CA SER A 31 7.76 9.10 1.87
C SER A 31 6.29 8.67 2.04
N ILE A 32 5.41 9.19 1.19
CA ILE A 32 3.98 8.84 1.19
C ILE A 32 3.78 7.41 0.67
N VAL A 33 4.53 7.00 -0.37
CA VAL A 33 4.48 5.61 -0.89
C VAL A 33 4.94 4.60 0.16
N MET A 34 6.02 4.90 0.91
CA MET A 34 6.48 4.00 1.98
C MET A 34 5.38 3.80 3.03
N ARG A 35 4.74 4.88 3.49
CA ARG A 35 3.63 4.78 4.45
C ARG A 35 2.43 4.00 3.92
N ILE A 36 2.10 4.13 2.63
CA ILE A 36 1.04 3.32 1.99
C ILE A 36 1.44 1.84 2.00
N SER A 37 2.70 1.52 1.72
CA SER A 37 3.22 0.14 1.76
C SER A 37 3.11 -0.47 3.14
N ASP A 38 3.52 0.26 4.19
CA ASP A 38 3.43 -0.18 5.59
C ASP A 38 1.97 -0.53 5.95
N ILE A 39 1.02 0.31 5.54
CA ILE A 39 -0.42 0.07 5.78
C ILE A 39 -0.93 -1.14 4.99
N ASP A 40 -0.48 -1.33 3.74
CA ASP A 40 -0.87 -2.48 2.93
C ASP A 40 -0.32 -3.80 3.53
N GLU A 41 0.87 -3.79 4.11
CA GLU A 41 1.45 -4.92 4.85
C GLU A 41 0.63 -5.23 6.11
N ASP A 42 0.30 -4.20 6.90
CA ASP A 42 -0.55 -4.34 8.07
C ASP A 42 -1.92 -4.92 7.68
N LEU A 43 -2.54 -4.42 6.62
CA LEU A 43 -3.83 -4.92 6.12
C LEU A 43 -3.74 -6.36 5.60
N ALA A 44 -2.64 -6.76 4.96
CA ALA A 44 -2.43 -8.10 4.43
C ALA A 44 -2.41 -9.16 5.54
N PHE A 45 -1.92 -8.82 6.73
CA PHE A 45 -1.93 -9.70 7.90
C PHE A 45 -3.35 -10.05 8.37
N TYR A 46 -4.35 -9.19 8.12
CA TYR A 46 -5.75 -9.37 8.58
C TYR A 46 -6.71 -9.83 7.49
N GLN A 47 -6.33 -9.78 6.21
CA GLN A 47 -7.09 -10.34 5.10
C GLN A 47 -6.31 -11.49 4.43
N PRO A 48 -6.26 -12.68 5.05
CA PRO A 48 -5.56 -13.83 4.46
C PRO A 48 -6.16 -14.29 3.12
N GLU A 49 -7.37 -13.83 2.78
CA GLU A 49 -8.08 -14.22 1.56
C GLU A 49 -8.48 -13.02 0.68
N LYS A 50 -7.50 -12.26 0.20
CA LYS A 50 -7.64 -11.64 -1.13
C LYS A 50 -6.39 -11.94 -1.93
N LYS A 51 -6.51 -12.96 -2.79
CA LYS A 51 -5.58 -13.29 -3.87
C LYS A 51 -4.90 -12.01 -4.37
N LYS A 52 -3.57 -11.98 -4.26
CA LYS A 52 -2.68 -10.93 -4.78
C LYS A 52 -3.19 -10.48 -6.16
N VAL A 53 -3.91 -9.36 -6.23
CA VAL A 53 -4.13 -8.68 -7.50
C VAL A 53 -2.83 -7.93 -7.75
N THR A 54 -1.91 -8.61 -8.43
CA THR A 54 -0.67 -8.04 -8.93
C THR A 54 -1.00 -6.86 -9.85
N ARG A 55 -1.09 -5.66 -9.29
CA ARG A 55 -0.98 -4.44 -10.09
C ARG A 55 0.48 -4.33 -10.50
N LYS A 56 0.78 -4.81 -11.70
CA LYS A 56 2.07 -4.60 -12.36
C LYS A 56 2.30 -3.10 -12.50
N PHE A 57 3.12 -2.53 -11.63
CA PHE A 57 3.75 -1.26 -11.92
C PHE A 57 4.84 -1.52 -12.96
N VAL A 58 4.52 -1.28 -14.23
CA VAL A 58 5.51 -1.33 -15.31
C VAL A 58 6.36 -0.07 -15.19
N LYS A 59 7.44 -0.14 -14.43
CA LYS A 59 8.54 0.83 -14.50
C LYS A 59 9.68 0.12 -15.21
N ASN A 60 9.82 0.40 -16.50
CA ASN A 60 10.98 0.13 -17.35
C ASN A 60 11.69 -1.22 -17.12
N ASN A 61 11.19 -2.27 -17.78
CA ASN A 61 11.94 -3.45 -18.24
C ASN A 61 12.75 -4.28 -17.22
N VAL A 62 12.53 -4.15 -15.92
CA VAL A 62 13.11 -5.08 -14.93
C VAL A 62 12.00 -5.77 -14.17
N ASN A 63 11.66 -6.99 -14.60
CA ASN A 63 10.85 -7.90 -13.81
C ASN A 63 11.76 -8.53 -12.75
N LEU A 64 11.73 -8.00 -11.52
CA LEU A 64 12.25 -8.72 -10.38
C LEU A 64 11.15 -9.69 -9.89
N ILE A 65 11.36 -10.97 -10.13
CA ILE A 65 10.56 -12.05 -9.53
C ILE A 65 11.36 -12.53 -8.32
N LEU A 66 10.86 -12.26 -7.11
CA LEU A 66 11.35 -12.89 -5.89
C LEU A 66 10.34 -13.98 -5.49
N TYR A 67 10.86 -15.19 -5.37
CA TYR A 67 10.12 -16.38 -4.92
C TYR A 67 10.35 -16.56 -3.42
N ASP A 68 9.26 -16.83 -2.70
CA ASP A 68 9.22 -17.68 -1.50
C ASP A 68 7.96 -18.56 -1.59
#